data_AF-A0A091HN42-F1
#
_entry.id   AF-A0A091HN42-F1
#
_cell.length_a   1.000
_cell.length_b   1.000
_cell.length_c   1.000
_cell.angle_alpha   90.00
_cell.angle_beta   90.00
_cell.angle_gamma   90.00
#
_symmetry.space_group_name_H-M   'P 1'
#
loop_
_entity.id
_entity.type
_entity.pdbx_description
1 polymer ?
#
loop_
_entity_poly.entity_id
_entity_poly.type
_entity_poly.pdbx_seq_one_letter_code
_entity_poly.pdbx_strand_id
1 'polypeptide(L)'
;TSSFSPGIDDCSSNPCANSGTCVDGNQSYTCLCPRGWSGPSCQSPIYAYWVTLSNASFSRPPRCAEARPGARRCNVDECQLFQSSPETRLCLHDCLNLPGSYRCLCPPGYLHHADRNTCEDVNECAGKQHNCTQGDVCINTFGGHRCVHPLCPPPRHNTSYVKTSTFQCERNPCPMESRACRLAATSISFHYLPLQANRTVPHVLFRMSTTRFLGDSLRFSIMGTRGQGVLTVRRSDRQTGELLLTSPVAGPATLEVELEMSEFSHKVLLGKHIFKVTVFVSPYEF
;
A
#
# COMPACT_ATOMS: atom_id res chain seq x y z
N THR A 1 -6.03 -35.88 -10.37
CA THR A 1 -6.07 -36.35 -8.98
C THR A 1 -5.76 -35.18 -8.08
N SER A 2 -6.78 -34.64 -7.42
CA SER A 2 -6.68 -33.46 -6.55
C SER A 2 -5.88 -33.79 -5.29
N SER A 3 -4.69 -33.21 -5.13
CA SER A 3 -3.95 -33.25 -3.87
C SER A 3 -4.58 -32.26 -2.89
N PHE A 4 -5.56 -32.73 -2.11
CA PHE A 4 -5.93 -32.09 -0.86
C PHE A 4 -4.76 -32.29 0.10
N SER A 5 -3.98 -31.24 0.38
CA SER A 5 -3.09 -31.26 1.54
C SER A 5 -3.97 -31.44 2.78
N PRO A 6 -3.65 -32.40 3.67
CA PRO A 6 -4.40 -32.52 4.92
C PRO A 6 -4.29 -31.18 5.64
N GLY A 7 -5.43 -30.59 6.01
CA GLY A 7 -5.46 -29.42 6.87
C GLY A 7 -4.56 -29.70 8.06
N ILE A 8 -3.59 -28.82 8.29
CA ILE A 8 -2.88 -28.80 9.57
C ILE A 8 -3.98 -28.61 10.62
N ASP A 9 -4.09 -29.55 11.55
CA ASP A 9 -5.02 -29.43 12.68
C ASP A 9 -4.46 -28.35 13.61
N ASP A 10 -4.90 -27.12 13.37
CA ASP A 10 -4.47 -25.94 14.12
C ASP A 10 -4.96 -26.01 15.58
N CYS A 11 -5.92 -26.90 15.88
CA CYS A 11 -6.44 -27.17 17.22
C CYS A 11 -5.62 -28.20 18.03
N SER A 12 -4.67 -28.91 17.41
CA SER A 12 -3.81 -29.90 18.07
C SER A 12 -2.99 -29.36 19.25
N SER A 13 -2.69 -28.05 19.25
CA SER A 13 -1.96 -27.36 20.32
C SER A 13 -2.85 -26.87 21.48
N ASN A 14 -4.17 -27.14 21.43
CA ASN A 14 -5.17 -26.60 22.35
C ASN A 14 -5.04 -25.09 22.57
N PRO A 15 -5.13 -24.27 21.51
CA PRO A 15 -4.86 -22.83 21.62
C PRO A 15 -5.96 -22.06 22.38
N CYS A 16 -7.15 -22.64 22.58
CA CYS A 16 -8.26 -21.98 23.26
C CYS A 16 -8.21 -22.19 24.79
N ALA A 17 -8.04 -21.09 25.54
CA ALA A 17 -8.04 -21.07 26.98
C ALA A 17 -9.47 -21.15 27.58
N ASN A 18 -9.54 -21.38 28.89
CA ASN A 18 -10.77 -21.26 29.70
C ASN A 18 -11.97 -22.04 29.17
N SER A 19 -11.76 -23.30 28.75
CA SER A 19 -12.80 -24.18 28.17
C SER A 19 -13.41 -23.68 26.84
N GLY A 20 -12.66 -22.89 26.07
CA GLY A 20 -12.97 -22.56 24.68
C GLY A 20 -13.00 -23.79 23.78
N THR A 21 -13.98 -23.85 22.87
CA THR A 21 -14.05 -24.90 21.86
C THR A 21 -13.25 -24.46 20.64
N CYS A 22 -12.21 -25.20 20.27
CA CYS A 22 -11.43 -24.92 19.08
C CYS A 22 -12.13 -25.47 17.84
N VAL A 23 -12.22 -24.65 16.79
CA VAL A 23 -12.74 -25.02 15.48
C VAL A 23 -11.62 -24.86 14.45
N ASP A 24 -11.26 -25.97 13.83
CA ASP A 24 -10.22 -26.05 12.80
C ASP A 24 -10.68 -25.37 11.49
N GLY A 25 -9.76 -24.71 10.82
CA GLY A 25 -10.00 -23.95 9.59
C GLY A 25 -8.89 -24.14 8.57
N ASN A 26 -9.00 -23.50 7.41
CA ASN A 26 -7.96 -23.62 6.38
C ASN A 26 -6.77 -22.73 6.75
N GLN A 27 -5.73 -23.31 7.37
CA GLN A 27 -4.51 -22.63 7.86
C GLN A 27 -4.79 -21.58 8.95
N SER A 28 -5.84 -21.78 9.75
CA SER A 28 -6.18 -20.94 10.90
C SER A 28 -7.16 -21.66 11.83
N TYR A 29 -7.13 -21.36 13.12
CA TYR A 29 -8.11 -21.83 14.10
C TYR A 29 -9.05 -20.70 14.55
N THR A 30 -10.28 -21.07 14.94
CA THR A 30 -11.24 -20.16 15.58
C THR A 30 -11.66 -20.72 16.93
N CYS A 31 -11.49 -19.93 18.00
CA CYS A 31 -11.96 -20.30 19.33
C CYS A 31 -13.39 -19.81 19.60
N LEU A 32 -14.30 -20.73 19.91
CA LEU A 32 -15.62 -20.43 20.44
C LEU A 32 -15.54 -20.32 21.96
N CYS A 33 -15.59 -19.09 22.47
CA CYS A 33 -15.43 -18.84 23.90
C CYS A 33 -16.70 -19.13 24.70
N PRO A 34 -16.57 -19.76 25.89
CA PRO A 34 -17.69 -19.98 26.78
C PRO A 34 -18.13 -18.67 27.45
N ARG A 35 -19.31 -18.69 28.06
CA ARG A 35 -19.88 -17.50 28.71
C ARG A 35 -18.92 -16.91 29.74
N GLY A 36 -18.62 -15.62 29.58
CA GLY A 36 -17.73 -14.90 30.48
C GLY A 36 -16.28 -14.79 30.00
N TRP A 37 -15.95 -15.26 28.79
CA TRP A 37 -14.61 -15.17 28.20
C TRP A 37 -14.65 -14.63 26.76
N SER A 38 -13.62 -13.88 26.38
CA SER A 38 -13.45 -13.20 25.10
C SER A 38 -11.95 -13.17 24.69
N GLY A 39 -11.67 -12.73 23.47
CA GLY A 39 -10.32 -12.72 22.88
C GLY A 39 -10.07 -13.87 21.90
N PRO A 40 -9.02 -13.79 21.06
CA PRO A 40 -8.73 -14.75 20.00
C PRO A 40 -8.46 -16.18 20.50
N SER A 41 -7.99 -16.32 21.74
CA SER A 41 -7.78 -17.61 22.42
C SER A 41 -8.62 -17.72 23.70
N CYS A 42 -9.70 -16.96 23.85
CA CYS A 42 -10.52 -16.93 25.07
C CYS A 42 -9.73 -16.61 26.35
N GLN A 43 -8.64 -15.85 26.22
CA GLN A 43 -7.72 -15.53 27.30
C GLN A 43 -8.22 -14.42 28.23
N SER A 44 -9.18 -13.62 27.78
CA SER A 44 -9.68 -12.44 28.51
C SER A 44 -11.05 -12.73 29.11
N PRO A 45 -11.28 -12.51 30.40
CA PRO A 45 -12.63 -12.58 30.96
C PRO A 45 -13.46 -11.38 30.47
N ILE A 46 -14.73 -11.62 30.17
CA ILE A 46 -15.72 -10.58 29.83
C ILE A 46 -16.04 -9.82 31.13
N TYR A 47 -15.30 -8.75 31.39
CA TYR A 47 -15.60 -7.83 32.48
C TYR A 47 -16.83 -6.99 32.13
N ALA A 48 -18.01 -7.52 32.44
CA ALA A 48 -19.21 -6.71 32.61
C ALA A 48 -19.17 -6.04 33.98
N TYR A 49 -18.74 -4.79 34.05
CA TYR A 49 -18.85 -4.02 35.29
C TYR A 49 -20.32 -3.64 35.55
N TRP A 50 -20.69 -3.63 36.84
CA TRP A 50 -21.95 -3.12 37.34
C TRP A 50 -21.90 -1.59 37.30
N VAL A 51 -22.77 -0.99 36.49
CA VAL A 51 -22.98 0.47 36.52
C VAL A 51 -24.29 0.73 37.21
N THR A 52 -24.25 1.30 38.41
CA THR A 52 -25.39 2.07 38.92
C THR A 52 -25.53 3.31 38.04
N LEU A 53 -26.74 3.62 37.57
CA LEU A 53 -27.09 4.77 36.70
C LEU A 53 -26.87 6.13 37.39
N SER A 54 -25.67 6.39 37.90
CA SER A 54 -25.29 7.62 38.58
C SER A 54 -23.83 8.02 38.36
N ASN A 55 -23.08 7.35 37.48
CA ASN A 55 -21.74 7.82 37.09
C ASN A 55 -21.84 8.69 35.84
N ALA A 56 -21.77 10.01 36.06
CA ALA A 56 -21.74 11.07 35.06
C ALA A 56 -20.42 11.13 34.25
N SER A 57 -19.77 9.98 34.04
CA SER A 57 -18.44 9.87 33.40
C SER A 57 -18.52 9.46 31.93
N PHE A 58 -19.70 9.06 31.44
CA PHE A 58 -19.91 8.65 30.05
C PHE A 58 -20.71 9.71 29.31
N SER A 59 -20.16 10.22 28.20
CA SER A 59 -20.81 11.18 27.31
C SER A 59 -22.05 10.62 26.61
N ARG A 60 -22.18 9.28 26.50
CA ARG A 60 -23.39 8.56 26.05
C ARG A 60 -23.59 7.28 26.87
N PRO A 61 -24.84 6.90 27.19
CA PRO A 61 -25.13 5.69 27.95
C PRO A 61 -24.82 4.42 27.13
N PRO A 62 -24.13 3.41 27.71
CA PRO A 62 -23.81 2.15 27.03
C PRO A 62 -25.07 1.30 26.74
N ARG A 63 -25.00 0.42 25.73
CA ARG A 63 -26.12 -0.49 25.40
C ARG A 63 -26.20 -1.59 26.44
N CYS A 64 -27.30 -1.64 27.19
CA CYS A 64 -27.46 -2.59 28.28
C CYS A 64 -28.58 -3.60 28.01
N ALA A 65 -28.33 -4.86 28.38
CA ALA A 65 -29.35 -5.90 28.45
C ALA A 65 -29.83 -6.05 29.91
N GLU A 66 -31.15 -6.26 30.08
CA GLU A 66 -31.73 -6.52 31.39
C GLU A 66 -31.42 -7.96 31.82
N ALA A 67 -30.62 -8.10 32.86
CA ALA A 67 -30.29 -9.41 33.43
C ALA A 67 -31.18 -9.75 34.64
N ARG A 68 -31.55 -8.74 35.46
CA ARG A 68 -32.43 -8.83 36.65
C ARG A 68 -33.06 -7.46 36.98
N PRO A 69 -34.13 -7.38 37.80
CA PRO A 69 -34.64 -6.11 38.30
C PRO A 69 -33.55 -5.38 39.10
N GLY A 70 -33.07 -4.23 38.60
CA GLY A 70 -32.07 -3.40 39.27
C GLY A 70 -30.60 -3.58 38.84
N ALA A 71 -30.26 -4.52 37.95
CA ALA A 71 -28.90 -4.68 37.43
C ALA A 71 -28.88 -4.81 35.90
N ARG A 72 -28.30 -3.81 35.24
CA ARG A 72 -28.14 -3.74 33.78
C ARG A 72 -26.73 -4.15 33.40
N ARG A 73 -26.60 -5.18 32.57
CA ARG A 73 -25.32 -5.58 31.97
C ARG A 73 -25.09 -4.70 30.75
N CYS A 74 -24.13 -3.80 30.83
CA CYS A 74 -23.86 -2.84 29.76
C CYS A 74 -22.63 -3.26 28.97
N ASN A 75 -22.74 -3.33 27.64
CA ASN A 75 -21.58 -3.43 26.78
C ASN A 75 -20.99 -2.03 26.62
N VAL A 76 -19.70 -1.88 26.93
CA VAL A 76 -18.97 -0.67 26.57
C VAL A 76 -18.74 -0.69 25.08
N ASP A 77 -18.70 0.49 24.48
CA ASP A 77 -18.28 0.63 23.10
C ASP A 77 -16.90 1.28 23.09
N GLU A 78 -15.87 0.45 23.19
CA GLU A 78 -14.46 0.88 23.15
C GLU A 78 -14.15 1.59 21.83
N CYS A 79 -14.80 1.19 20.74
CA CYS A 79 -14.68 1.85 19.45
C CYS A 79 -15.16 3.31 19.54
N GLN A 80 -16.32 3.57 20.15
CA GLN A 80 -16.80 4.94 20.36
C GLN A 80 -15.95 5.76 21.34
N LEU A 81 -15.39 5.12 22.37
CA LEU A 81 -14.59 5.82 23.38
C LEU A 81 -13.21 6.24 22.86
N PHE A 82 -12.53 5.37 22.11
CA PHE A 82 -11.11 5.56 21.76
C PHE A 82 -10.86 5.93 20.30
N GLN A 83 -11.81 5.77 19.37
CA GLN A 83 -11.62 6.18 17.96
C GLN A 83 -11.79 7.69 17.70
N SER A 84 -12.18 8.48 18.70
CA SER A 84 -12.54 9.89 18.52
C SER A 84 -11.34 10.85 18.43
N SER A 85 -10.14 10.43 18.84
CA SER A 85 -8.92 11.24 18.77
C SER A 85 -7.77 10.47 18.08
N PRO A 86 -6.96 11.11 17.20
CA PRO A 86 -5.78 10.49 16.58
C PRO A 86 -4.76 9.96 17.59
N GLU A 87 -4.68 10.57 18.78
CA GLU A 87 -3.69 10.26 19.81
C GLU A 87 -4.07 9.03 20.66
N THR A 88 -5.36 8.67 20.68
CA THR A 88 -5.89 7.52 21.44
C THR A 88 -6.43 6.42 20.53
N ARG A 89 -6.13 6.50 19.23
CA ARG A 89 -6.75 5.65 18.21
C ARG A 89 -6.40 4.18 18.47
N LEU A 90 -7.42 3.43 18.87
CA LEU A 90 -7.30 2.03 19.29
C LEU A 90 -6.98 1.07 18.13
N CYS A 91 -7.63 1.27 16.99
CA CYS A 91 -7.45 0.46 15.79
C CYS A 91 -6.95 1.35 14.64
N LEU A 92 -5.95 0.89 13.88
CA LEU A 92 -5.48 1.60 12.69
C LEU A 92 -6.62 1.79 11.68
N HIS A 93 -7.47 0.79 11.50
CA HIS A 93 -8.64 0.85 10.62
C HIS A 93 -9.95 0.64 11.42
N ASP A 94 -10.84 -0.20 10.93
CA ASP A 94 -12.17 -0.42 11.51
C ASP A 94 -12.08 -1.11 12.88
N CYS A 95 -13.01 -0.76 13.76
CA CYS A 95 -13.17 -1.36 15.09
C CYS A 95 -14.56 -1.97 15.20
N LEU A 96 -14.61 -3.23 15.62
CA LEU A 96 -15.84 -3.94 15.92
C LEU A 96 -15.97 -4.09 17.43
N ASN A 97 -17.02 -3.48 17.98
CA ASN A 97 -17.40 -3.66 19.37
C ASN A 97 -18.01 -5.05 19.57
N LEU A 98 -17.47 -5.81 20.52
CA LEU A 98 -17.98 -7.13 20.93
C LEU A 98 -18.45 -7.06 22.39
N PRO A 99 -19.38 -7.93 22.83
CA PRO A 99 -19.77 -7.96 24.23
C PRO A 99 -18.57 -8.25 25.17
N GLY A 100 -18.11 -7.23 25.89
CA GLY A 100 -16.98 -7.31 26.82
C GLY A 100 -15.59 -7.32 26.19
N SER A 101 -15.46 -6.92 24.92
CA SER A 101 -14.18 -6.75 24.23
C SER A 101 -14.37 -5.94 22.94
N TYR A 102 -13.29 -5.72 22.21
CA TYR A 102 -13.34 -5.18 20.85
C TYR A 102 -12.38 -5.97 19.98
N ARG A 103 -12.57 -5.89 18.66
CA ARG A 103 -11.55 -6.34 17.71
C ARG A 103 -11.37 -5.34 16.59
N CYS A 104 -10.13 -5.09 16.23
CA CYS A 104 -9.82 -4.33 15.03
C CYS A 104 -10.05 -5.21 13.80
N LEU A 105 -10.41 -4.58 12.68
CA LEU A 105 -10.55 -5.21 11.38
C LEU A 105 -9.59 -4.52 10.40
N CYS A 106 -8.89 -5.31 9.60
CA CYS A 106 -8.04 -4.80 8.53
C CYS A 106 -8.80 -4.83 7.20
N PRO A 107 -8.54 -3.87 6.29
CA PRO A 107 -9.08 -3.93 4.94
C PRO A 107 -8.61 -5.19 4.19
N PRO A 108 -9.32 -5.59 3.11
CA PRO A 108 -8.83 -6.60 2.17
C PRO A 108 -7.39 -6.31 1.71
N GLY A 109 -6.56 -7.34 1.62
CA GLY A 109 -5.14 -7.20 1.27
C GLY A 109 -4.22 -6.86 2.46
N TYR A 110 -4.77 -6.78 3.68
CA TYR A 110 -4.01 -6.54 4.89
C TYR A 110 -4.22 -7.63 5.93
N LEU A 111 -3.19 -7.88 6.74
CA LEU A 111 -3.23 -8.79 7.89
C LEU A 111 -3.00 -8.02 9.19
N HIS A 112 -3.48 -8.58 10.30
CA HIS A 112 -3.21 -8.04 11.62
C HIS A 112 -1.73 -8.19 11.97
N HIS A 113 -1.10 -7.09 12.39
CA HIS A 113 0.21 -7.13 13.03
C HIS A 113 0.13 -7.86 14.39
N ALA A 114 1.28 -8.19 14.98
CA ALA A 114 1.38 -8.85 16.28
C ALA A 114 0.59 -8.15 17.40
N ASP A 115 0.48 -6.82 17.34
CA ASP A 115 -0.24 -5.99 18.30
C ASP A 115 -1.77 -6.07 18.19
N ARG A 116 -2.29 -6.73 17.14
CA ARG A 116 -3.73 -6.86 16.78
C ARG A 116 -4.47 -5.54 16.53
N ASN A 117 -3.79 -4.40 16.67
CA ASN A 117 -4.36 -3.07 16.49
C ASN A 117 -3.94 -2.42 15.16
N THR A 118 -2.77 -2.79 14.64
CA THR A 118 -2.22 -2.30 13.37
C THR A 118 -2.40 -3.35 12.26
N CYS A 119 -2.37 -2.87 11.02
CA CYS A 119 -2.54 -3.68 9.82
C CYS A 119 -1.28 -3.59 8.96
N GLU A 120 -0.81 -4.73 8.48
CA GLU A 120 0.32 -4.84 7.56
C GLU A 120 -0.15 -5.31 6.20
N ASP A 121 0.42 -4.71 5.15
CA ASP A 121 0.13 -5.03 3.76
C ASP A 121 0.62 -6.44 3.40
N VAL A 122 -0.23 -7.22 2.73
CA VAL A 122 0.13 -8.55 2.26
C VAL A 122 0.89 -8.43 0.95
N ASN A 123 2.15 -8.85 0.93
CA ASN A 123 2.92 -8.84 -0.30
C ASN A 123 2.61 -10.06 -1.17
N GLU A 124 1.64 -9.95 -2.08
CA GLU A 124 1.25 -11.08 -2.94
C GLU A 124 2.34 -11.44 -3.95
N CYS A 125 3.19 -10.48 -4.33
CA CYS A 125 4.33 -10.70 -5.23
C CYS A 125 5.42 -11.57 -4.57
N ALA A 126 5.73 -11.34 -3.30
CA ALA A 126 6.67 -12.18 -2.54
C ALA A 126 6.09 -13.56 -2.24
N GLY A 127 4.79 -13.62 -1.92
CA GLY A 127 4.07 -14.85 -1.62
C GLY A 127 3.75 -15.71 -2.85
N LYS A 128 4.05 -15.26 -4.08
CA LYS A 128 3.60 -15.88 -5.33
C LYS A 128 2.09 -16.11 -5.39
N GLN A 129 1.33 -15.30 -4.68
CA GLN A 129 -0.15 -15.30 -4.65
C GLN A 129 -0.71 -14.30 -5.69
N HIS A 130 0.10 -13.95 -6.69
CA HIS A 130 -0.27 -13.07 -7.77
C HIS A 130 -0.65 -13.91 -9.01
N ASN A 131 -1.87 -13.75 -9.50
CA ASN A 131 -2.35 -14.48 -10.69
C ASN A 131 -1.92 -13.78 -11.99
N CYS A 132 -0.66 -13.34 -12.07
CA CYS A 132 -0.12 -12.65 -13.26
C CYS A 132 0.17 -13.63 -14.39
N THR A 133 0.00 -13.19 -15.64
CA THR A 133 0.29 -14.05 -16.80
C THR A 133 1.78 -14.27 -17.00
N GLN A 134 2.14 -15.32 -17.74
CA GLN A 134 3.54 -15.68 -17.97
C GLN A 134 4.23 -14.60 -18.82
N GLY A 135 5.14 -13.83 -18.19
CA GLY A 135 5.86 -12.71 -18.81
C GLY A 135 5.50 -11.34 -18.24
N ASP A 136 4.45 -11.25 -17.41
CA ASP A 136 4.14 -10.05 -16.65
C ASP A 136 4.98 -9.94 -15.40
N VAL A 137 5.21 -8.70 -14.96
CA VAL A 137 5.92 -8.40 -13.73
C VAL A 137 4.90 -8.02 -12.66
N CYS A 138 4.99 -8.66 -11.50
CA CYS A 138 4.16 -8.33 -10.34
C CYS A 138 4.72 -7.11 -9.61
N ILE A 139 3.87 -6.11 -9.36
CA ILE A 139 4.17 -4.95 -8.53
C ILE A 139 3.25 -4.98 -7.32
N ASN A 140 3.84 -5.03 -6.12
CA ASN A 140 3.09 -4.96 -4.88
C ASN A 140 2.55 -3.55 -4.66
N THR A 141 1.27 -3.44 -4.30
CA THR A 141 0.60 -2.16 -4.03
C THR A 141 -0.11 -2.22 -2.69
N PHE A 142 -0.39 -1.07 -2.10
CA PHE A 142 -1.12 -1.03 -0.83
C PHE A 142 -2.54 -1.58 -1.01
N GLY A 143 -2.83 -2.72 -0.39
CA GLY A 143 -4.11 -3.44 -0.46
C GLY A 143 -4.27 -4.37 -1.66
N GLY A 144 -3.18 -4.72 -2.36
CA GLY A 144 -3.24 -5.67 -3.48
C GLY A 144 -2.00 -5.68 -4.36
N HIS A 145 -2.12 -6.25 -5.56
CA HIS A 145 -1.03 -6.24 -6.55
C HIS A 145 -1.48 -5.77 -7.93
N ARG A 146 -0.52 -5.35 -8.75
CA ARG A 146 -0.71 -5.00 -10.16
C ARG A 146 0.26 -5.81 -11.03
N CYS A 147 -0.28 -6.48 -12.04
CA CYS A 147 0.51 -7.13 -13.07
C CYS A 147 0.76 -6.10 -14.18
N VAL A 148 2.03 -5.81 -14.45
CA VAL A 148 2.43 -4.84 -15.46
C VAL A 148 3.31 -5.51 -16.50
N HIS A 149 3.11 -5.11 -17.76
CA HIS A 149 3.89 -5.59 -18.88
C HIS A 149 4.61 -4.41 -19.56
N PRO A 150 5.80 -4.00 -19.07
CA PRO A 150 6.55 -2.89 -19.65
C PRO A 150 7.01 -3.23 -21.08
N LEU A 151 6.46 -2.51 -22.05
CA LEU A 151 6.76 -2.62 -23.47
C LEU A 151 7.60 -1.44 -23.95
N CYS A 152 8.65 -1.73 -24.71
CA CYS A 152 9.39 -0.70 -25.42
C CYS A 152 8.50 -0.05 -26.50
N PRO A 153 8.66 1.27 -26.77
CA PRO A 153 7.86 1.94 -27.78
C PRO A 153 8.00 1.30 -29.16
N PRO A 154 6.91 1.25 -29.96
CA PRO A 154 6.99 0.75 -31.32
C PRO A 154 7.95 1.63 -32.15
N PRO A 155 8.63 1.04 -33.14
CA PRO A 155 9.58 1.78 -33.97
C PRO A 155 8.87 2.91 -34.72
N ARG A 156 9.42 4.13 -34.62
CA ARG A 156 8.93 5.33 -35.33
C ARG A 156 10.10 6.14 -35.87
N HIS A 157 9.97 6.75 -37.05
CA HIS A 157 10.99 7.65 -37.62
C HIS A 157 12.42 7.08 -37.59
N ASN A 158 12.60 5.82 -38.00
CA ASN A 158 13.88 5.09 -37.99
C ASN A 158 14.53 4.94 -36.60
N THR A 159 13.75 5.05 -35.53
CA THR A 159 14.15 4.65 -34.18
C THR A 159 13.66 3.23 -33.91
N SER A 160 14.49 2.43 -33.25
CA SER A 160 14.10 1.15 -32.67
C SER A 160 14.69 1.02 -31.29
N TYR A 161 13.94 0.40 -30.39
CA TYR A 161 14.32 0.15 -29.01
C TYR A 161 14.34 -1.35 -28.76
N VAL A 162 15.35 -1.81 -28.02
CA VAL A 162 15.46 -3.19 -27.56
C VAL A 162 15.32 -3.22 -26.04
N LYS A 163 14.67 -4.26 -25.53
CA LYS A 163 14.51 -4.48 -24.09
C LYS A 163 15.83 -5.00 -23.52
N THR A 164 16.49 -4.22 -22.67
CA THR A 164 17.77 -4.60 -22.04
C THR A 164 17.57 -5.18 -20.65
N SER A 165 16.49 -4.80 -19.97
CA SER A 165 16.08 -5.40 -18.70
C SER A 165 14.56 -5.50 -18.60
N THR A 166 14.04 -6.08 -17.52
CA THR A 166 12.60 -6.10 -17.24
C THR A 166 11.98 -4.70 -17.27
N PHE A 167 12.72 -3.66 -16.88
CA PHE A 167 12.24 -2.29 -16.72
C PHE A 167 13.00 -1.25 -17.57
N GLN A 168 13.84 -1.68 -18.51
CA GLN A 168 14.67 -0.77 -19.31
C GLN A 168 14.68 -1.14 -20.79
N CYS A 169 14.59 -0.12 -21.63
CA CYS A 169 14.77 -0.19 -23.06
C CYS A 169 15.91 0.72 -23.49
N GLU A 170 16.72 0.26 -24.43
CA GLU A 170 17.80 1.06 -25.03
C GLU A 170 17.58 1.19 -26.54
N ARG A 171 17.97 2.35 -27.08
CA ARG A 171 17.84 2.64 -28.49
C ARG A 171 18.96 1.96 -29.27
N ASN A 172 18.61 1.31 -30.37
CA ASN A 172 19.61 0.81 -31.32
C ASN A 172 20.38 1.95 -32.00
N PRO A 173 21.57 1.67 -32.56
CA PRO A 173 22.32 2.65 -33.34
C PRO A 173 21.46 3.27 -34.45
N CYS A 174 21.46 4.59 -34.52
CA CYS A 174 20.70 5.31 -35.54
C CYS A 174 21.31 5.08 -36.92
N PRO A 175 20.50 4.84 -37.97
CA PRO A 175 21.01 4.83 -39.33
C PRO A 175 21.62 6.20 -39.66
N MET A 176 22.67 6.20 -40.48
CA MET A 176 23.41 7.41 -40.84
C MET A 176 22.44 8.49 -41.34
N GLU A 177 22.56 9.69 -40.77
CA GLU A 177 21.81 10.92 -41.07
C GLU A 177 20.42 11.13 -40.44
N SER A 178 19.80 10.16 -39.77
CA SER A 178 18.48 10.43 -39.12
C SER A 178 18.61 11.40 -37.93
N ARG A 179 18.31 12.69 -38.16
CA ARG A 179 18.25 13.71 -37.10
C ARG A 179 17.17 13.39 -36.08
N ALA A 180 16.03 12.87 -36.52
CA ALA A 180 14.93 12.44 -35.63
C ALA A 180 15.38 11.35 -34.66
N CYS A 181 16.16 10.36 -35.13
CA CYS A 181 16.67 9.29 -34.27
C CYS A 181 17.73 9.79 -33.27
N ARG A 182 18.63 10.67 -33.69
CA ARG A 182 19.64 11.27 -32.81
C ARG A 182 19.03 12.13 -31.69
N LEU A 183 17.88 12.75 -31.95
CA LEU A 183 17.14 13.54 -30.97
C LEU A 183 16.20 12.70 -30.09
N ALA A 184 16.02 11.41 -30.40
CA ALA A 184 15.21 10.50 -29.59
C ALA A 184 15.93 10.11 -28.30
N ALA A 185 15.19 9.54 -27.35
CA ALA A 185 15.75 9.07 -26.08
C ALA A 185 16.75 7.92 -26.32
N THR A 186 17.90 7.95 -25.65
CA THR A 186 18.92 6.90 -25.64
C THR A 186 18.46 5.71 -24.82
N SER A 187 17.82 5.95 -23.67
CA SER A 187 17.18 4.90 -22.88
C SER A 187 15.83 5.34 -22.32
N ILE A 188 15.01 4.36 -22.02
CA ILE A 188 13.69 4.51 -21.42
C ILE A 188 13.59 3.56 -20.23
N SER A 189 13.32 4.07 -19.04
CA SER A 189 13.11 3.27 -17.84
C SER A 189 11.67 3.37 -17.33
N PHE A 190 11.18 2.27 -16.78
CA PHE A 190 9.84 2.16 -16.21
C PHE A 190 9.93 2.05 -14.69
N HIS A 191 9.21 2.91 -13.97
CA HIS A 191 9.19 2.94 -12.51
C HIS A 191 7.75 2.86 -12.01
N TYR A 192 7.51 1.96 -11.06
CA TYR A 192 6.20 1.74 -10.46
C TYR A 192 6.28 2.03 -8.96
N LEU A 193 5.46 2.95 -8.47
CA LEU A 193 5.52 3.44 -7.08
C LEU A 193 4.17 3.22 -6.39
N PRO A 194 4.11 2.42 -5.30
CA PRO A 194 2.93 2.35 -4.48
C PRO A 194 2.84 3.59 -3.56
N LEU A 195 1.65 4.20 -3.46
CA LEU A 195 1.39 5.39 -2.66
C LEU A 195 0.10 5.21 -1.83
N GLN A 196 0.14 5.64 -0.56
CA GLN A 196 -1.06 5.68 0.29
C GLN A 196 -1.97 6.87 -0.09
N ALA A 197 -3.29 6.70 0.01
CA ALA A 197 -4.22 7.79 -0.26
C ALA A 197 -4.06 8.92 0.77
N ASN A 198 -4.34 10.15 0.35
CA ASN A 198 -4.32 11.35 1.20
C ASN A 198 -3.02 11.55 2.00
N ARG A 199 -1.88 11.09 1.45
CA ARG A 199 -0.57 11.32 2.04
C ARG A 199 -0.32 12.81 2.26
N THR A 200 0.36 13.14 3.36
CA THR A 200 0.77 14.51 3.66
C THR A 200 1.64 15.08 2.54
N VAL A 201 1.33 16.29 2.09
CA VAL A 201 2.03 17.00 1.02
C VAL A 201 2.74 18.26 1.56
N PRO A 202 3.86 18.69 0.97
CA PRO A 202 4.53 18.10 -0.19
C PRO A 202 5.32 16.83 0.15
N HIS A 203 5.27 15.82 -0.73
CA HIS A 203 5.98 14.54 -0.54
C HIS A 203 6.85 14.22 -1.75
N VAL A 204 8.12 13.83 -1.52
CA VAL A 204 9.04 13.42 -2.58
C VAL A 204 8.77 11.96 -2.92
N LEU A 205 8.31 11.69 -4.15
CA LEU A 205 7.96 10.35 -4.62
C LEU A 205 9.15 9.63 -5.27
N PHE A 206 9.98 10.38 -5.99
CA PHE A 206 11.03 9.81 -6.80
C PHE A 206 12.21 10.78 -6.89
N ARG A 207 13.43 10.25 -6.80
CA ARG A 207 14.67 11.01 -7.00
C ARG A 207 15.43 10.43 -8.18
N MET A 208 15.88 11.31 -9.06
CA MET A 208 16.76 10.98 -10.18
C MET A 208 18.10 11.67 -9.98
N SER A 209 19.18 10.92 -10.11
CA SER A 209 20.55 11.43 -10.03
C SER A 209 21.38 10.87 -11.20
N THR A 210 22.44 11.59 -11.56
CA THR A 210 23.48 11.10 -12.49
C THR A 210 24.81 10.97 -11.76
N THR A 211 25.64 10.02 -12.21
CA THR A 211 26.97 9.77 -11.66
C THR A 211 28.09 10.55 -12.36
N ARG A 212 27.80 11.30 -13.44
CA ARG A 212 28.82 12.04 -14.20
C ARG A 212 29.11 13.42 -13.59
N PHE A 213 30.40 13.74 -13.42
CA PHE A 213 30.90 14.97 -12.80
C PHE A 213 31.72 15.85 -13.76
N LEU A 214 31.53 17.18 -13.57
CA LEU A 214 32.30 18.34 -14.05
C LEU A 214 32.13 18.74 -15.53
N GLY A 215 31.30 19.76 -15.77
CA GLY A 215 31.15 20.45 -17.07
C GLY A 215 29.81 20.22 -17.77
N ASP A 216 29.10 19.16 -17.37
CA ASP A 216 27.85 18.76 -18.00
C ASP A 216 26.64 19.41 -17.31
N SER A 217 25.65 19.82 -18.11
CA SER A 217 24.40 20.42 -17.60
C SER A 217 23.22 19.48 -17.86
N LEU A 218 22.45 19.16 -16.83
CA LEU A 218 21.18 18.44 -16.99
C LEU A 218 20.02 19.42 -17.19
N ARG A 219 19.12 19.08 -18.11
CA ARG A 219 17.81 19.70 -18.24
C ARG A 219 16.72 18.67 -17.99
N PHE A 220 15.82 19.00 -17.06
CA PHE A 220 14.64 18.19 -16.78
C PHE A 220 13.41 18.85 -17.41
N SER A 221 12.62 18.07 -18.14
CA SER A 221 11.32 18.47 -18.72
C SER A 221 10.25 17.45 -18.37
N ILE A 222 9.04 17.93 -18.08
CA ILE A 222 7.85 17.08 -17.97
C ILE A 222 7.24 17.01 -19.37
N MET A 223 7.16 15.82 -19.97
CA MET A 223 6.66 15.65 -21.34
C MET A 223 5.17 15.32 -21.42
N GLY A 224 4.54 14.98 -20.29
CA GLY A 224 3.09 14.77 -20.22
C GLY A 224 2.65 14.26 -18.85
N THR A 225 1.47 14.70 -18.40
CA THR A 225 0.81 14.21 -17.19
C THR A 225 -0.63 13.82 -17.48
N ARG A 226 -1.00 12.57 -17.16
CA ARG A 226 -2.40 12.22 -16.89
C ARG A 226 -2.66 12.52 -15.41
N GLY A 227 -2.85 13.80 -15.08
CA GLY A 227 -3.00 14.28 -13.69
C GLY A 227 -2.49 15.70 -13.45
N GLN A 228 -2.85 16.65 -14.34
CA GLN A 228 -2.40 18.05 -14.26
C GLN A 228 -2.65 18.65 -12.86
N GLY A 229 -1.60 19.21 -12.24
CA GLY A 229 -1.65 19.96 -10.96
C GLY A 229 -1.26 19.19 -9.70
N VAL A 230 -1.16 17.86 -9.77
CA VAL A 230 -0.91 17.00 -8.59
C VAL A 230 0.57 16.64 -8.43
N LEU A 231 1.29 16.55 -9.54
CA LEU A 231 2.71 16.19 -9.59
C LEU A 231 3.51 17.35 -10.15
N THR A 232 4.63 17.67 -9.49
CA THR A 232 5.58 18.68 -9.95
C THR A 232 7.00 18.13 -9.89
N VAL A 233 7.88 18.66 -10.74
CA VAL A 233 9.29 18.31 -10.73
C VAL A 233 10.08 19.49 -10.21
N ARG A 234 10.91 19.24 -9.20
CA ARG A 234 11.82 20.23 -8.64
C ARG A 234 13.25 19.79 -8.87
N ARG A 235 14.09 20.72 -9.31
CA ARG A 235 15.54 20.50 -9.34
C ARG A 235 16.09 20.75 -7.94
N SER A 236 16.73 19.73 -7.34
CA SER A 236 17.33 19.87 -6.00
C SER A 236 18.77 20.39 -6.10
N ASP A 237 19.56 19.87 -7.05
CA ASP A 237 20.89 20.39 -7.35
C ASP A 237 21.22 20.31 -8.87
N ARG A 238 22.48 20.49 -9.27
CA ARG A 238 22.86 20.44 -10.69
C ARG A 238 22.71 19.05 -11.32
N GLN A 239 22.75 17.99 -10.52
CA GLN A 239 22.78 16.58 -10.89
C GLN A 239 21.53 15.80 -10.43
N THR A 240 20.70 16.37 -9.57
CA THR A 240 19.53 15.72 -8.98
C THR A 240 18.22 16.45 -9.27
N GLY A 241 17.23 15.65 -9.63
CA GLY A 241 15.84 16.07 -9.78
C GLY A 241 14.94 15.25 -8.88
N GLU A 242 13.89 15.88 -8.38
CA GLU A 242 12.89 15.26 -7.50
C GLU A 242 11.51 15.38 -8.14
N LEU A 243 10.74 14.30 -8.12
CA LEU A 243 9.31 14.30 -8.40
C LEU A 243 8.56 14.44 -7.09
N LEU A 244 7.72 15.46 -6.98
CA LEU A 244 6.95 15.77 -5.79
C LEU A 244 5.46 15.65 -6.04
N LEU A 245 4.77 15.13 -5.04
CA LEU A 245 3.33 15.23 -4.87
C LEU A 245 3.01 16.56 -4.19
N THR A 246 2.23 17.42 -4.85
CA THR A 246 1.88 18.76 -4.36
C THR A 246 0.48 18.86 -3.79
N SER A 247 -0.41 17.93 -4.15
CA SER A 247 -1.76 17.86 -3.60
C SER A 247 -2.10 16.41 -3.20
N PRO A 248 -2.89 16.23 -2.13
CA PRO A 248 -3.34 14.91 -1.72
C PRO A 248 -4.21 14.30 -2.82
N VAL A 249 -4.12 12.98 -2.95
CA VAL A 249 -4.83 12.21 -3.98
C VAL A 249 -5.72 11.21 -3.29
N ALA A 250 -7.02 11.33 -3.56
CA ALA A 250 -8.00 10.34 -3.14
C ALA A 250 -7.77 9.02 -3.91
N GLY A 251 -7.85 7.92 -3.18
CA GLY A 251 -7.78 6.57 -3.75
C GLY A 251 -9.14 6.07 -4.24
N PRO A 252 -9.18 5.02 -5.09
CA PRO A 252 -8.08 4.44 -5.85
C PRO A 252 -7.80 5.26 -7.12
N ALA A 253 -6.53 5.56 -7.39
CA ALA A 253 -6.12 6.30 -8.58
C ALA A 253 -4.82 5.74 -9.17
N THR A 254 -4.62 5.95 -10.47
CA THR A 254 -3.33 5.67 -11.14
C THR A 254 -2.86 6.93 -11.82
N LEU A 255 -1.68 7.40 -11.42
CA LEU A 255 -1.05 8.59 -11.98
C LEU A 255 0.10 8.17 -12.88
N GLU A 256 0.18 8.77 -14.06
CA GLU A 256 1.25 8.52 -15.01
C GLU A 256 1.94 9.83 -15.35
N VAL A 257 3.27 9.85 -15.23
CA VAL A 257 4.12 10.98 -15.60
C VAL A 257 5.31 10.50 -16.42
N GLU A 258 5.57 11.21 -17.52
CA GLU A 258 6.77 11.02 -18.32
C GLU A 258 7.75 12.17 -18.06
N LEU A 259 8.93 11.80 -17.56
CA LEU A 259 10.01 12.71 -17.27
C LEU A 259 11.11 12.54 -18.31
N GLU A 260 11.62 13.64 -18.82
CA GLU A 260 12.77 13.67 -19.72
C GLU A 260 13.97 14.30 -18.98
N MET A 261 15.09 13.60 -19.01
CA MET A 261 16.40 14.10 -18.61
C MET A 261 17.28 14.21 -19.84
N SER A 262 17.69 15.43 -20.19
CA SER A 262 18.67 15.68 -21.25
C SER A 262 20.04 15.94 -20.65
N GLU A 263 21.05 15.22 -21.13
CA GLU A 263 22.46 15.38 -20.75
C GLU A 263 23.19 16.20 -21.81
N PHE A 264 23.88 17.26 -21.39
CA PHE A 264 24.66 18.13 -22.27
C PHE A 264 26.10 18.22 -21.81
N SER A 265 27.04 18.17 -22.75
CA SER A 265 28.45 18.50 -22.53
C SER A 265 28.88 19.62 -23.45
N HIS A 266 29.46 20.69 -22.90
CA HIS A 266 29.85 21.90 -23.66
C HIS A 266 28.73 22.43 -24.60
N LYS A 267 27.46 22.40 -24.15
CA LYS A 267 26.23 22.76 -24.91
C LYS A 267 25.83 21.79 -26.04
N VAL A 268 26.51 20.65 -26.20
CA VAL A 268 26.15 19.58 -27.13
C VAL A 268 25.32 18.53 -26.38
N LEU A 269 24.17 18.14 -26.93
CA LEU A 269 23.33 17.08 -26.38
C LEU A 269 24.04 15.73 -26.54
N LEU A 270 24.40 15.09 -25.43
CA LEU A 270 25.01 13.76 -25.41
C LEU A 270 23.95 12.65 -25.47
N GLY A 271 22.86 12.83 -24.72
CA GLY A 271 21.85 11.79 -24.55
C GLY A 271 20.57 12.32 -23.92
N LYS A 272 19.53 11.51 -24.03
CA LYS A 272 18.20 11.80 -23.48
C LYS A 272 17.65 10.56 -22.83
N HIS A 273 17.28 10.65 -21.56
CA HIS A 273 16.72 9.55 -20.80
C HIS A 273 15.26 9.87 -20.49
N ILE A 274 14.36 8.93 -20.79
CA ILE A 274 12.94 9.06 -20.44
C ILE A 274 12.65 8.13 -19.26
N PHE A 275 12.06 8.69 -18.21
CA PHE A 275 11.54 7.94 -17.08
C PHE A 275 10.02 7.95 -17.17
N LYS A 276 9.42 6.76 -17.33
CA LYS A 276 7.97 6.57 -17.26
C LYS A 276 7.64 6.12 -15.85
N VAL A 277 7.06 7.03 -15.06
CA VAL A 277 6.71 6.77 -13.67
C VAL A 277 5.20 6.58 -13.57
N THR A 278 4.79 5.41 -13.08
CA THR A 278 3.40 5.07 -12.79
C THR A 278 3.24 4.93 -11.29
N VAL A 279 2.36 5.75 -10.70
CA VAL A 279 2.07 5.75 -9.27
C VAL A 279 0.71 5.10 -9.05
N PHE A 280 0.67 4.06 -8.23
CA PHE A 280 -0.57 3.39 -7.84
C PHE A 280 -1.00 3.89 -6.47
N VAL A 281 -2.12 4.60 -6.41
CA VAL A 281 -2.68 5.14 -5.16
C VAL A 281 -3.64 4.13 -4.57
N SER A 282 -3.35 3.73 -3.33
CA SER A 282 -4.18 2.87 -2.48
C SER A 282 -5.63 3.36 -2.44
N PRO A 283 -6.66 2.49 -2.36
CA PRO A 283 -8.03 2.90 -2.04
C PRO A 283 -8.21 3.33 -0.58
N TYR A 284 -7.27 2.98 0.31
CA TYR A 284 -7.37 3.24 1.75
C TYR A 284 -6.39 4.34 2.19
N GLU A 285 -6.84 5.14 3.14
CA GLU A 285 -6.08 6.19 3.81
C GLU A 285 -5.35 5.59 5.02
N PHE A 286 -4.02 5.73 5.06
CA PHE A 286 -3.13 5.17 6.10
C PHE A 286 -2.15 6.22 6.63
#